data_AF-A0A9Q3BI22-F1
#
_entry.id   AF-A0A9Q3BI22-F1
#
_cell.length_a   1.000
_cell.length_b   1.000
_cell.length_c   1.000
_cell.angle_alpha   90.00
_cell.angle_beta   90.00
_cell.angle_gamma   90.00
#
_symmetry.space_group_name_H-M   'P 1'
#
loop_
_entity.id
_entity.type
_entity.pdbx_description
1 polymer ?
#
loop_
_entity_poly.entity_id
_entity_poly.type
_entity_poly.pdbx_seq_one_letter_code
_entity_poly.pdbx_strand_id
1 'polypeptide(L)'
;MDWVTCLVPGGKESYNACQVMVDRFSKSVRYLPCHKKDTALLFWNNIIASCGTPKIIISDRDPKFTSEFWTNLYDIIGTKIAFPQLTIHRQMD
;
A
#
# COMPACT_ATOMS: atom_id res chain seq x y z
N MET A 1 2.35 -3.89 1.56
CA MET A 1 1.39 -3.04 0.84
C MET A 1 1.76 -3.14 -0.63
N ASP A 2 0.76 -3.13 -1.50
CA ASP A 2 0.97 -3.19 -2.94
C ASP A 2 -0.16 -2.46 -3.67
N TRP A 3 0.07 -2.03 -4.91
CA TRP A 3 -0.96 -1.51 -5.80
C TRP A 3 -1.10 -2.40 -7.02
N VAL A 4 -2.27 -3.01 -7.15
CA VAL A 4 -2.68 -3.63 -8.40
C VAL A 4 -3.19 -2.52 -9.31
N THR A 5 -2.49 -2.23 -10.40
CA THR A 5 -2.88 -1.19 -11.36
C THR A 5 -3.25 -1.78 -12.72
N CYS A 6 -3.73 -0.94 -13.64
CA CYS A 6 -4.16 -1.35 -14.98
C CYS A 6 -5.37 -2.31 -14.98
N LEU A 7 -6.24 -2.17 -13.98
CA LEU A 7 -7.52 -2.86 -13.96
C LEU A 7 -8.47 -2.20 -14.96
N VAL A 8 -9.36 -3.00 -15.55
CA VAL A 8 -10.48 -2.48 -16.35
C VAL A 8 -11.33 -1.58 -15.44
N PRO A 9 -11.59 -0.32 -15.84
CA PRO A 9 -12.41 0.59 -15.05
C PRO A 9 -13.76 -0.05 -14.68
N GLY A 10 -14.10 -0.01 -13.39
CA GLY A 10 -15.27 -0.71 -12.88
C GLY A 10 -16.09 0.11 -11.88
N GLY A 11 -17.39 -0.19 -11.83
CA GLY A 11 -18.34 0.45 -10.92
C GLY A 11 -18.72 1.87 -11.32
N LYS A 12 -19.50 2.55 -10.47
CA LYS A 12 -19.96 3.93 -10.70
C LYS A 12 -18.80 4.92 -10.77
N GLU A 13 -17.79 4.72 -9.93
CA GLU A 13 -16.61 5.58 -9.82
C GLU A 13 -15.53 5.28 -10.86
N SER A 14 -15.68 4.22 -11.69
CA SER A 14 -14.71 3.84 -12.71
C SER A 14 -13.28 3.62 -12.18
N TYR A 15 -13.15 3.01 -10.99
CA TYR A 15 -11.85 2.69 -10.40
C TYR A 15 -11.06 1.74 -11.30
N ASN A 16 -9.75 2.00 -11.42
CA ASN A 16 -8.85 1.29 -12.35
C ASN A 16 -7.58 0.74 -11.67
N ALA A 17 -7.56 0.76 -10.34
CA ALA A 17 -6.53 0.21 -9.50
C ALA A 17 -7.12 -0.27 -8.16
N CYS A 18 -6.34 -1.03 -7.41
CA CYS A 18 -6.69 -1.49 -6.08
C CYS A 18 -5.44 -1.46 -5.20
N GLN A 19 -5.51 -0.75 -4.06
CA GLN A 19 -4.50 -0.83 -3.02
C GLN A 19 -4.77 -2.07 -2.18
N VAL A 20 -3.76 -2.93 -2.03
CA VAL A 20 -3.83 -4.18 -1.28
C VAL A 20 -2.94 -4.11 -0.05
N MET A 21 -3.53 -4.44 1.08
CA MET A 21 -2.90 -4.42 2.38
C MET A 21 -3.15 -5.74 3.10
N VAL A 22 -2.08 -6.35 3.60
CA VAL A 22 -2.15 -7.58 4.38
C VAL A 22 -1.60 -7.29 5.76
N ASP A 23 -2.42 -7.47 6.79
CA ASP A 23 -1.92 -7.54 8.16
C ASP A 23 -1.35 -8.93 8.40
N ARG A 24 -0.03 -9.01 8.59
CA ARG A 24 0.66 -10.29 8.79
C ARG A 24 0.35 -10.94 10.13
N PHE A 25 -0.11 -10.18 11.12
CA PHE A 25 -0.48 -10.73 12.43
C PHE A 25 -1.84 -11.42 12.38
N SER A 26 -2.89 -10.70 11.96
CA SER A 26 -4.25 -11.26 11.87
C SER A 26 -4.49 -12.09 10.60
N LYS A 27 -3.56 -12.06 9.63
CA LYS A 27 -3.74 -12.59 8.26
C LYS A 27 -4.95 -11.98 7.53
N SER A 28 -5.46 -10.83 8.01
CA SER A 28 -6.54 -10.11 7.35
C SER A 28 -6.02 -9.35 6.13
N VAL A 29 -6.84 -9.32 5.08
CA VAL A 29 -6.53 -8.62 3.84
C VAL A 29 -7.57 -7.51 3.62
N ARG A 30 -7.10 -6.34 3.20
CA ARG A 30 -7.94 -5.23 2.77
C ARG A 30 -7.66 -4.89 1.32
N TYR A 31 -8.74 -4.78 0.55
CA TYR A 31 -8.76 -4.37 -0.84
C TYR A 31 -9.46 -3.01 -0.93
N LEU A 32 -8.73 -1.99 -1.36
CA LEU A 32 -9.24 -0.63 -1.44
C LEU A 32 -9.25 -0.21 -2.92
N PRO A 33 -10.43 -0.20 -3.58
CA PRO A 33 -10.52 0.22 -4.96
C PRO A 33 -10.18 1.70 -5.08
N CYS A 34 -9.39 2.03 -6.09
CA CYS A 34 -8.82 3.36 -6.24
C CYS A 34 -8.50 3.66 -7.72
N HIS A 35 -8.14 4.90 -8.02
CA HIS A 35 -7.48 5.22 -9.29
C HIS A 35 -5.96 5.07 -9.17
N LYS A 36 -5.29 4.87 -10.32
CA LYS A 36 -3.83 4.76 -10.39
C LYS A 36 -3.07 5.93 -9.73
N LYS A 37 -3.69 7.11 -9.72
CA LYS A 37 -3.15 8.36 -9.17
C LYS A 37 -3.52 8.59 -7.70
N ASP A 38 -4.32 7.72 -7.10
CA ASP A 38 -4.78 7.92 -5.73
C ASP A 38 -3.60 7.90 -4.76
N THR A 39 -3.70 8.78 -3.77
CA THR A 39 -2.56 9.31 -3.01
C THR A 39 -2.46 8.73 -1.61
N ALA A 40 -1.52 9.26 -0.80
CA ALA A 40 -1.38 8.95 0.62
C ALA A 40 -2.65 9.18 1.45
N LEU A 41 -3.64 9.94 0.96
CA LEU A 41 -4.88 10.15 1.68
C LEU A 41 -5.69 8.84 1.81
N LEU A 42 -5.71 8.01 0.76
CA LEU A 42 -6.36 6.70 0.81
C LEU A 42 -5.69 5.80 1.85
N PHE A 43 -4.36 5.80 1.87
CA PHE A 43 -3.58 5.09 2.88
C PHE A 43 -3.92 5.58 4.29
N TRP A 44 -3.88 6.89 4.52
CA TRP A 44 -4.11 7.49 5.84
C TRP A 44 -5.49 7.13 6.39
N ASN A 45 -6.54 7.40 5.61
CA ASN A 45 -7.92 7.26 6.05
C ASN A 45 -8.33 5.82 6.32
N ASN A 46 -7.74 4.85 5.62
CA ASN A 46 -8.16 3.46 5.74
C ASN A 46 -7.25 2.63 6.63
N ILE A 47 -5.98 3.03 6.79
CA ILE A 47 -4.99 2.19 7.47
C ILE A 47 -4.69 2.76 8.85
N ILE A 48 -4.28 4.01 8.91
CA ILE A 48 -3.96 4.66 10.18
C ILE A 48 -5.21 4.75 11.06
N ALA A 49 -6.36 5.07 10.47
CA ALA A 49 -7.61 5.16 11.23
C ALA A 49 -8.13 3.81 11.75
N SER A 50 -7.87 2.69 11.06
CA SER A 50 -8.46 1.39 11.40
C SER A 50 -7.55 0.49 12.24
N CYS A 51 -6.24 0.50 12.00
CA CYS A 51 -5.28 -0.37 12.67
C CYS A 51 -4.26 0.40 13.52
N GLY A 52 -4.34 1.74 13.53
CA GLY A 52 -3.28 2.58 14.04
C GLY A 52 -2.06 2.58 13.12
N THR A 53 -0.96 3.12 13.64
CA THR A 53 0.28 3.24 12.89
C THR A 53 1.02 1.90 12.80
N PRO A 54 1.27 1.36 11.59
CA PRO A 54 2.05 0.14 11.44
C PRO A 54 3.51 0.38 11.82
N LYS A 55 4.16 -0.58 12.49
CA LYS A 55 5.59 -0.46 12.81
C LYS A 55 6.47 -0.66 11.57
N ILE A 56 6.06 -1.57 10.69
CA ILE A 56 6.81 -1.95 9.49
C ILE A 56 5.83 -2.13 8.34
N ILE A 57 6.13 -1.52 7.19
CA ILE A 57 5.47 -1.80 5.92
C ILE A 57 6.46 -2.52 5.02
N ILE A 58 6.08 -3.72 4.57
CA ILE A 58 6.80 -4.42 3.51
C ILE A 58 6.12 -4.09 2.20
N SER A 59 6.85 -3.47 1.29
CA SER A 59 6.37 -3.08 -0.05
C SER A 59 7.34 -3.57 -1.11
N ASP A 60 6.89 -3.64 -2.35
CA ASP A 60 7.81 -3.79 -3.48
C ASP A 60 8.61 -2.48 -3.73
N ARG A 61 9.54 -2.52 -4.68
CA ARG A 61 10.37 -1.36 -5.03
C ARG A 61 9.67 -0.45 -6.06
N ASP A 62 8.35 -0.35 -6.04
CA ASP A 62 7.64 0.60 -6.90
C ASP A 62 8.14 2.03 -6.59
N PRO A 63 8.41 2.87 -7.62
CA PRO A 63 8.86 4.25 -7.45
C PRO A 63 8.03 5.09 -6.49
N LYS A 64 6.75 4.75 -6.31
CA LYS A 64 5.88 5.37 -5.31
C LYS A 64 6.48 5.20 -3.92
N PHE A 65 6.87 3.99 -3.53
CA PHE A 65 7.39 3.68 -2.20
C PHE A 65 8.82 4.15 -1.96
N THR A 66 9.59 4.35 -3.03
CA THR A 66 10.96 4.89 -2.94
C THR A 66 11.02 6.40 -3.15
N SER A 67 9.88 7.06 -3.41
CA SER A 67 9.84 8.51 -3.56
C SER A 67 10.12 9.22 -2.23
N GLU A 68 10.66 10.43 -2.32
CA GLU A 68 10.95 11.28 -1.16
C GLU A 68 9.68 11.55 -0.33
N PHE A 69 8.55 11.81 -1.00
CA PHE A 69 7.28 12.05 -0.33
C PHE A 69 6.86 10.89 0.58
N TRP A 70 6.87 9.65 0.07
CA TRP A 70 6.45 8.49 0.85
C TRP A 70 7.46 8.12 1.92
N THR A 71 8.76 8.22 1.62
CA THR A 71 9.82 7.98 2.61
C THR A 71 9.69 8.94 3.80
N ASN A 72 9.53 10.24 3.53
CA ASN A 72 9.34 11.25 4.58
C ASN A 72 8.03 11.03 5.35
N LEU A 73 6.94 10.66 4.67
CA LEU A 73 5.67 10.36 5.33
C LEU A 73 5.83 9.22 6.34
N TYR A 74 6.51 8.13 5.97
CA TYR A 74 6.74 6.99 6.85
C TYR A 74 7.62 7.36 8.05
N ASP A 75 8.64 8.18 7.85
CA ASP A 75 9.49 8.68 8.94
C ASP A 75 8.69 9.54 9.94
N ILE A 76 7.83 10.44 9.44
CA ILE A 76 6.97 11.29 10.29
C ILE A 76 6.04 10.44 11.17
N ILE A 77 5.48 9.38 10.62
CA ILE A 77 4.60 8.49 11.38
C ILE A 77 5.36 7.40 12.15
N GLY A 78 6.70 7.36 12.11
CA GLY A 78 7.50 6.35 12.81
C GLY A 78 7.32 4.93 12.25
N THR A 79 6.98 4.80 10.97
CA THR A 79 6.86 3.52 10.26
C THR A 79 8.14 3.23 9.51
N LYS A 80 8.70 2.01 9.64
CA LYS A 80 9.83 1.58 8.82
C LYS A 80 9.34 0.95 7.52
N ILE A 81 9.85 1.41 6.38
CA ILE A 81 9.64 0.71 5.11
C ILE A 81 10.74 -0.33 4.88
N ALA A 82 10.35 -1.53 4.44
CA ALA A 82 11.25 -2.61 4.09
C ALA A 82 10.92 -3.14 2.69
N PHE A 83 11.97 -3.41 1.91
CA PHE A 83 11.86 -3.97 0.57
C PHE A 83 12.45 -5.39 0.56
N PRO A 84 11.77 -6.38 -0.05
CA PRO A 84 12.34 -7.71 -0.20
C PRO A 84 13.66 -7.69 -0.99
N GLN A 85 14.60 -8.58 -0.65
CA GLN A 85 15.92 -8.66 -1.29
C GLN A 85 15.87 -9.27 -2.71
N LEU A 86 14.85 -10.07 -3.01
CA LEU A 86 14.66 -10.74 -4.30
C LEU A 86 13.60 -9.99 -5.11
N THR A 87 14.00 -9.40 -6.25
CA THR A 87 13.05 -8.95 -7.28
C THR A 87 12.52 -10.17 -8.03
N ILE A 88 11.75 -11.00 -7.36
CA ILE A 88 10.89 -12.02 -7.96
C ILE A 88 9.57 -11.87 -7.22
N HIS A 89 8.50 -11.57 -7.96
CA HIS A 89 7.13 -11.49 -7.46
C HIS A 89 6.65 -12.86 -6.97
N ARG A 90 7.22 -13.33 -5.86
CA ARG A 90 6.68 -14.40 -5.03
C ARG A 90 6.24 -13.74 -3.74
N GLN A 91 4.93 -13.63 -3.55
CA GLN A 91 4.36 -13.33 -2.25
C GLN A 91 4.87 -14.41 -1.29
N MET A 92 5.69 -14.02 -0.30
CA MET A 92 6.07 -14.94 0.77
C MET A 92 4.89 -15.05 1.73
N ASP A 93 4.41 -16.28 1.92
CA ASP A 93 3.27 -16.66 2.77
C ASP A 93 3.50 -16.41 4.28
#